data_AF-A0A520WZF9-F1
#
_entry.id   AF-A0A520WZF9-F1
#
_cell.length_a   1.000
_cell.length_b   1.000
_cell.length_c   1.000
_cell.angle_alpha   90.00
_cell.angle_beta   90.00
_cell.angle_gamma   90.00
#
_symmetry.space_group_name_H-M   'P 1'
#
loop_
_entity.id
_entity.type
_entity.pdbx_description
1 polymer ?
#
loop_
_entity_poly.entity_id
_entity_poly.type
_entity_poly.pdbx_seq_one_letter_code
_entity_poly.pdbx_strand_id
1 'polypeptide(L)'
;MEKSFRLIVVATFFAGVSTLSSPSAANECELDVDNDGIGDNTANANSTQFDSLACGPESDATGLGAVAIGWGAQAVANDATAIGTEAVASSAEGTAVGINAAALGVASTALGTTTNASGAGSVALGGAAQALGNGGIALGAQSTTSTLTGGNIAIGTSSLIASSATAGGTPTTASGGHAIALGTASQATAASALAFGAFSSASASGAIAIGGDGNDADSLGAQATGDRAAAFGADAVASNTNALALGARTQAAGSGASAVGYLSIASANNATAVGNSATASGLSSNAFGVGSKALGDVSTAVGRQAHAG
;
A
#
# COMPACT_ATOMS: atom_id res chain seq x y z
N MET A 1 -6.95 73.76 70.40
CA MET A 1 -5.50 74.00 70.36
C MET A 1 -4.92 72.90 69.50
N GLU A 2 -4.80 73.11 68.18
CA GLU A 2 -3.55 73.54 67.53
C GLU A 2 -2.36 72.65 67.96
N LYS A 3 -1.71 71.86 67.09
CA LYS A 3 -1.06 72.31 65.84
C LYS A 3 -0.92 71.19 64.79
N SER A 4 -1.27 71.54 63.54
CA SER A 4 -0.68 71.06 62.27
C SER A 4 0.79 71.56 62.17
N PHE A 5 1.76 71.06 61.41
CA PHE A 5 1.87 70.23 60.18
C PHE A 5 3.37 69.86 60.03
N ARG A 6 3.72 68.75 59.37
CA ARG A 6 4.74 68.71 58.28
C ARG A 6 4.85 67.32 57.64
N LEU A 7 4.14 67.24 56.51
CA LEU A 7 4.37 66.51 55.26
C LEU A 7 5.78 65.91 55.05
N ILE A 8 5.84 64.59 54.85
CA ILE A 8 6.84 63.92 53.99
C ILE A 8 6.07 63.03 53.00
N VAL A 9 6.28 63.30 51.71
CA VAL A 9 5.76 62.55 50.57
C VAL A 9 6.83 61.53 50.15
N VAL A 10 6.52 60.23 50.14
CA VAL A 10 7.17 59.17 49.33
C VAL A 10 6.11 58.06 49.14
N ALA A 11 5.32 58.09 48.06
CA ALA A 11 5.53 57.46 46.74
C ALA A 11 5.20 55.94 46.67
N THR A 12 4.07 55.66 45.97
CA THR A 12 3.78 54.56 45.00
C THR A 12 3.89 53.08 45.43
N PHE A 13 2.81 52.29 45.42
CA PHE A 13 2.05 51.62 44.32
C PHE A 13 2.56 50.20 43.96
N PHE A 14 1.66 49.22 44.16
CA PHE A 14 1.52 47.87 43.59
C PHE A 14 2.71 47.14 42.92
N ALA A 15 3.00 45.93 43.41
CA ALA A 15 3.35 44.80 42.56
C ALA A 15 2.99 43.47 43.26
N GLY A 16 1.81 42.92 42.93
CA GLY A 16 1.59 41.49 43.05
C GLY A 16 2.44 40.82 41.98
N VAL A 17 3.51 40.15 42.39
CA VAL A 17 4.29 39.30 41.51
C VAL A 17 3.48 38.02 41.31
N SER A 18 2.64 38.00 40.28
CA SER A 18 2.22 36.75 39.66
C SER A 18 3.49 36.10 39.10
N THR A 19 4.05 35.13 39.81
CA THR A 19 4.98 34.17 39.21
C THR A 19 4.19 33.34 38.21
N LEU A 20 3.96 33.89 37.02
CA LEU A 20 3.76 33.08 35.83
C LEU A 20 5.04 32.25 35.73
N SER A 21 4.97 30.99 36.16
CA SER A 21 5.95 30.01 35.78
C SER A 21 6.01 30.05 34.25
N SER A 22 7.10 30.59 33.71
CA SER A 22 7.46 30.28 32.33
C SER A 22 7.42 28.76 32.23
N PRO A 23 6.65 28.16 31.30
CA PRO A 23 6.86 26.75 31.02
C PRO A 23 8.36 26.63 30.76
N SER A 24 9.05 25.79 31.53
CA SER A 24 10.40 25.41 31.19
C SER A 24 10.26 24.65 29.87
N ALA A 25 10.36 25.37 28.75
CA ALA A 25 10.79 24.72 27.52
C ALA A 25 12.07 24.01 27.95
N ALA A 26 12.06 22.68 27.92
CA ALA A 26 13.33 22.00 27.93
C ALA A 26 14.14 22.65 26.80
N ASN A 27 15.44 22.73 26.98
CA ASN A 27 16.42 23.04 25.95
C ASN A 27 16.31 21.98 24.84
N GLU A 28 15.20 22.02 24.10
CA GLU A 28 14.76 21.07 23.11
C GLU A 28 15.64 21.27 21.89
N CYS A 29 16.63 20.38 21.76
CA CYS A 29 17.61 20.38 20.67
C CYS A 29 18.30 21.74 20.45
N GLU A 30 19.18 22.16 21.36
CA GLU A 30 20.14 23.21 21.00
C GLU A 30 20.98 22.75 19.80
N LEU A 31 20.98 23.58 18.77
CA LEU A 31 21.66 23.34 17.52
C LEU A 31 22.96 24.13 17.52
N ASP A 32 24.05 23.54 17.05
CA ASP A 32 25.25 24.27 16.66
C ASP A 32 25.02 24.79 15.23
N VAL A 33 24.51 26.03 15.08
CA VAL A 33 24.09 26.56 13.78
C VAL A 33 25.23 27.18 12.98
N ASP A 34 26.36 27.49 13.62
CA ASP A 34 27.57 28.01 12.96
C ASP A 34 28.76 27.01 12.90
N ASN A 35 28.55 25.80 13.41
CA ASN A 35 29.49 24.68 13.43
C ASN A 35 30.79 25.00 14.20
N ASP A 36 30.68 25.72 15.31
CA ASP A 36 31.80 26.06 16.20
C ASP A 36 32.00 25.05 17.35
N GLY A 37 31.10 24.07 17.48
CA GLY A 37 31.10 23.04 18.52
C GLY A 37 30.40 23.44 19.83
N ILE A 38 29.72 24.59 19.86
CA ILE A 38 28.91 25.12 20.96
C ILE A 38 27.43 25.07 20.54
N GLY A 39 26.53 24.73 21.47
CA GLY A 39 25.09 24.82 21.21
C GLY A 39 24.65 26.28 21.16
N ASP A 40 24.00 26.66 20.07
CA ASP A 40 23.33 27.96 19.93
C ASP A 40 21.88 27.87 20.47
N ASN A 41 20.94 28.54 19.82
CA ASN A 41 19.52 28.51 20.15
C ASN A 41 18.76 27.44 19.33
N THR A 42 17.45 27.33 19.58
CA THR A 42 16.56 26.40 18.88
C THR A 42 16.25 26.80 17.42
N ALA A 43 16.84 27.89 16.91
CA ALA A 43 16.67 28.41 15.56
C ALA A 43 15.20 28.52 15.10
N ASN A 44 14.34 29.06 15.96
CA ASN A 44 12.89 29.18 15.79
C ASN A 44 12.12 27.85 15.75
N ALA A 45 12.64 26.76 16.32
CA ALA A 45 11.84 25.57 16.59
C ALA A 45 10.67 25.92 17.53
N ASN A 46 9.48 25.44 17.19
CA ASN A 46 8.23 25.79 17.85
C ASN A 46 7.52 24.55 18.40
N SER A 47 7.49 24.39 19.71
CA SER A 47 6.76 23.35 20.45
C SER A 47 5.73 24.01 21.37
N THR A 48 4.45 23.98 21.00
CA THR A 48 3.41 24.80 21.68
C THR A 48 2.46 24.02 22.60
N GLN A 49 2.44 22.70 22.49
CA GLN A 49 1.50 21.84 23.21
C GLN A 49 2.21 20.95 24.24
N PHE A 50 1.43 20.27 25.09
CA PHE A 50 2.01 19.28 26.02
C PHE A 50 2.63 18.12 25.24
N ASP A 51 3.78 17.65 25.75
CA ASP A 51 4.55 16.51 25.21
C ASP A 51 4.97 16.65 23.74
N SER A 52 4.97 17.87 23.18
CA SER A 52 5.48 18.12 21.82
C SER A 52 6.99 18.32 21.80
N LEU A 53 7.67 17.86 20.74
CA LEU A 53 9.10 18.05 20.49
C LEU A 53 9.33 18.68 19.12
N ALA A 54 9.92 19.87 19.07
CA ALA A 54 10.42 20.49 17.85
C ALA A 54 11.95 20.58 17.90
N CYS A 55 12.63 20.07 16.86
CA CYS A 55 14.08 19.95 16.82
C CYS A 55 14.61 20.24 15.41
N GLY A 56 15.22 21.41 15.20
CA GLY A 56 15.70 21.85 13.89
C GLY A 56 15.21 23.25 13.56
N PRO A 57 15.91 24.01 12.70
CA PRO A 57 15.51 25.38 12.42
C PRO A 57 14.14 25.41 11.75
N GLU A 58 13.26 26.29 12.22
CA GLU A 58 11.90 26.45 11.71
C GLU A 58 11.02 25.18 11.82
N SER A 59 11.41 24.19 12.64
CA SER A 59 10.56 23.02 12.91
C SER A 59 9.33 23.42 13.76
N ASP A 60 8.18 22.84 13.47
CA ASP A 60 6.89 23.21 14.07
C ASP A 60 6.12 21.97 14.55
N ALA A 61 6.12 21.76 15.87
CA ALA A 61 5.37 20.72 16.57
C ALA A 61 4.22 21.36 17.38
N THR A 62 3.08 21.59 16.72
CA THR A 62 1.91 22.28 17.30
C THR A 62 0.78 21.35 17.72
N GLY A 63 0.89 20.04 17.47
CA GLY A 63 -0.03 19.03 17.99
C GLY A 63 0.31 18.58 19.41
N LEU A 64 -0.68 18.11 20.17
CA LEU A 64 -0.45 17.39 21.44
C LEU A 64 0.41 16.14 21.17
N GLY A 65 1.51 15.94 21.89
CA GLY A 65 2.38 14.77 21.70
C GLY A 65 3.12 14.72 20.35
N ALA A 66 3.11 15.83 19.59
CA ALA A 66 3.68 15.85 18.24
C ALA A 66 5.21 15.91 18.23
N VAL A 67 5.83 15.31 17.23
CA VAL A 67 7.30 15.29 17.06
C VAL A 67 7.67 15.86 15.69
N ALA A 68 8.38 16.97 15.64
CA ALA A 68 8.93 17.57 14.42
C ALA A 68 10.46 17.64 14.51
N ILE A 69 11.18 16.92 13.65
CA ILE A 69 12.66 16.88 13.65
C ILE A 69 13.19 17.16 12.24
N GLY A 70 13.98 18.21 12.07
CA GLY A 70 14.57 18.63 10.80
C GLY A 70 14.19 20.05 10.40
N TRP A 71 14.93 20.64 9.46
CA TRP A 71 14.66 21.99 8.96
C TRP A 71 13.26 22.10 8.36
N GLY A 72 12.42 22.98 8.90
CA GLY A 72 11.05 23.18 8.42
C GLY A 72 10.11 21.98 8.57
N ALA A 73 10.46 20.97 9.39
CA ALA A 73 9.59 19.83 9.66
C ALA A 73 8.30 20.28 10.39
N GLN A 74 7.13 19.78 10.00
CA GLN A 74 5.83 20.21 10.52
C GLN A 74 5.01 19.02 11.01
N ALA A 75 4.77 18.95 12.31
CA ALA A 75 3.86 18.01 12.96
C ALA A 75 2.75 18.79 13.67
N VAL A 76 1.69 19.12 12.94
CA VAL A 76 0.68 20.11 13.37
C VAL A 76 -0.57 19.51 14.01
N ALA A 77 -0.71 18.18 13.99
CA ALA A 77 -1.85 17.47 14.55
C ALA A 77 -1.44 16.59 15.74
N ASN A 78 -2.42 16.18 16.55
CA ASN A 78 -2.16 15.35 17.73
C ASN A 78 -1.49 14.04 17.35
N ASP A 79 -0.47 13.65 18.14
CA ASP A 79 0.32 12.43 17.98
C ASP A 79 1.00 12.31 16.60
N ALA A 80 1.13 13.42 15.86
CA ALA A 80 1.77 13.45 14.55
C ALA A 80 3.30 13.41 14.70
N THR A 81 3.97 12.72 13.79
CA THR A 81 5.44 12.63 13.73
C THR A 81 5.93 13.05 12.35
N ALA A 82 6.76 14.08 12.27
CA ALA A 82 7.42 14.55 11.05
C ALA A 82 8.94 14.58 11.27
N ILE A 83 9.69 13.74 10.54
CA ILE A 83 11.15 13.64 10.67
C ILE A 83 11.80 13.78 9.29
N GLY A 84 12.53 14.87 9.07
CA GLY A 84 13.23 15.19 7.83
C GLY A 84 13.02 16.65 7.41
N THR A 85 13.91 17.15 6.56
CA THR A 85 13.78 18.48 5.95
C THR A 85 12.43 18.61 5.24
N GLU A 86 11.63 19.59 5.65
CA GLU A 86 10.28 19.84 5.11
C GLU A 86 9.32 18.64 5.18
N ALA A 87 9.54 17.69 6.10
CA ALA A 87 8.57 16.62 6.34
C ALA A 87 7.28 17.20 6.94
N VAL A 88 6.12 16.75 6.49
CA VAL A 88 4.81 17.27 6.92
C VAL A 88 3.90 16.14 7.38
N ALA A 89 3.50 16.16 8.65
CA ALA A 89 2.44 15.34 9.21
C ALA A 89 1.31 16.26 9.69
N SER A 90 0.24 16.38 8.88
CA SER A 90 -0.80 17.40 9.06
C SER A 90 -2.13 16.90 9.62
N SER A 91 -2.25 15.58 9.77
CA SER A 91 -3.44 14.92 10.32
C SER A 91 -3.08 14.07 11.54
N ALA A 92 -4.06 13.86 12.42
CA ALA A 92 -3.84 13.14 13.68
C ALA A 92 -3.25 11.74 13.44
N GLU A 93 -2.31 11.33 14.29
CA GLU A 93 -1.59 10.05 14.22
C GLU A 93 -0.78 9.88 12.90
N GLY A 94 -0.59 10.94 12.12
CA GLY A 94 0.17 10.91 10.87
C GLY A 94 1.67 10.77 11.12
N THR A 95 2.34 9.89 10.37
CA THR A 95 3.80 9.70 10.45
C THR A 95 4.45 10.00 9.11
N ALA A 96 5.20 11.08 9.00
CA ALA A 96 6.00 11.46 7.84
C ALA A 96 7.49 11.38 8.17
N VAL A 97 8.25 10.57 7.43
CA VAL A 97 9.70 10.40 7.65
C VAL A 97 10.44 10.43 6.31
N GLY A 98 11.29 11.43 6.11
CA GLY A 98 12.06 11.68 4.89
C GLY A 98 11.97 13.13 4.42
N ILE A 99 12.89 13.52 3.54
CA ILE A 99 12.90 14.88 2.96
C ILE A 99 11.63 15.06 2.13
N ASN A 100 10.83 16.10 2.41
CA ASN A 100 9.56 16.36 1.74
C ASN A 100 8.54 15.19 1.84
N ALA A 101 8.64 14.32 2.85
CA ALA A 101 7.62 13.30 3.11
C ALA A 101 6.33 13.95 3.65
N ALA A 102 5.17 13.53 3.16
CA ALA A 102 3.88 14.13 3.51
C ALA A 102 2.86 13.07 3.95
N ALA A 103 2.53 13.04 5.25
CA ALA A 103 1.44 12.26 5.82
C ALA A 103 0.24 13.19 6.07
N LEU A 104 -0.68 13.24 5.11
CA LEU A 104 -1.78 14.20 5.08
C LEU A 104 -3.13 13.59 5.50
N GLY A 105 -3.27 12.26 5.47
CA GLY A 105 -4.44 11.56 5.98
C GLY A 105 -4.37 11.26 7.48
N VAL A 106 -5.52 11.12 8.14
CA VAL A 106 -5.59 10.64 9.54
C VAL A 106 -5.00 9.23 9.63
N ALA A 107 -4.15 8.97 10.63
CA ALA A 107 -3.44 7.72 10.82
C ALA A 107 -2.68 7.23 9.57
N SER A 108 -2.20 8.16 8.74
CA SER A 108 -1.44 7.84 7.52
C SER A 108 0.06 7.73 7.80
N THR A 109 0.77 6.95 6.99
CA THR A 109 2.23 6.79 7.07
C THR A 109 2.89 7.10 5.74
N ALA A 110 3.83 8.03 5.71
CA ALA A 110 4.66 8.37 4.56
C ALA A 110 6.15 8.22 4.92
N LEU A 111 6.86 7.28 4.29
CA LEU A 111 8.27 7.00 4.58
C LEU A 111 9.11 6.97 3.29
N GLY A 112 10.00 7.96 3.15
CA GLY A 112 10.91 8.15 2.01
C GLY A 112 10.87 9.58 1.45
N THR A 113 11.86 9.93 0.63
CA THR A 113 11.93 11.26 0.00
C THR A 113 10.73 11.52 -0.91
N THR A 114 10.11 12.70 -0.79
CA THR A 114 8.95 13.17 -1.57
C THR A 114 7.77 12.18 -1.58
N THR A 115 7.59 11.41 -0.50
CA THR A 115 6.44 10.50 -0.35
C THR A 115 5.16 11.27 0.01
N ASN A 116 4.01 10.77 -0.39
CA ASN A 116 2.72 11.39 -0.08
C ASN A 116 1.67 10.33 0.30
N ALA A 117 1.26 10.30 1.56
CA ALA A 117 0.13 9.52 2.06
C ALA A 117 -1.06 10.45 2.36
N SER A 118 -1.91 10.69 1.34
CA SER A 118 -3.05 11.62 1.44
C SER A 118 -4.35 10.98 1.93
N GLY A 119 -4.53 9.67 1.75
CA GLY A 119 -5.72 8.96 2.21
C GLY A 119 -5.73 8.70 3.72
N ALA A 120 -6.92 8.66 4.33
CA ALA A 120 -7.05 8.23 5.72
C ALA A 120 -6.63 6.75 5.87
N GLY A 121 -5.77 6.44 6.85
CA GLY A 121 -5.20 5.12 7.07
C GLY A 121 -4.30 4.61 5.93
N SER A 122 -3.81 5.50 5.05
CA SER A 122 -3.00 5.11 3.91
C SER A 122 -1.52 4.97 4.28
N VAL A 123 -0.78 4.17 3.50
CA VAL A 123 0.64 3.89 3.71
C VAL A 123 1.39 4.11 2.40
N ALA A 124 2.32 5.07 2.36
CA ALA A 124 3.23 5.32 1.26
C ALA A 124 4.68 5.03 1.69
N LEU A 125 5.35 4.09 1.04
CA LEU A 125 6.71 3.68 1.37
C LEU A 125 7.60 3.63 0.12
N GLY A 126 8.69 4.40 0.11
CA GLY A 126 9.68 4.46 -0.98
C GLY A 126 9.64 5.79 -1.73
N GLY A 127 10.78 6.23 -2.28
CA GLY A 127 10.90 7.58 -2.86
C GLY A 127 9.82 7.91 -3.89
N ALA A 128 9.14 9.04 -3.73
CA ALA A 128 8.00 9.48 -4.55
C ALA A 128 6.78 8.53 -4.58
N ALA A 129 6.60 7.64 -3.58
CA ALA A 129 5.37 6.85 -3.43
C ALA A 129 4.16 7.73 -3.07
N GLN A 130 2.99 7.43 -3.62
CA GLN A 130 1.76 8.21 -3.49
C GLN A 130 0.57 7.32 -3.08
N ALA A 131 0.21 7.35 -1.79
CA ALA A 131 -0.97 6.66 -1.26
C ALA A 131 -2.17 7.62 -1.16
N LEU A 132 -2.84 7.87 -2.29
CA LEU A 132 -3.85 8.93 -2.43
C LEU A 132 -5.24 8.54 -1.94
N GLY A 133 -5.61 7.25 -2.02
CA GLY A 133 -6.91 6.74 -1.57
C GLY A 133 -6.95 6.36 -0.10
N ASN A 134 -8.15 6.41 0.52
CA ASN A 134 -8.36 5.94 1.89
C ASN A 134 -8.01 4.45 2.02
N GLY A 135 -7.19 4.08 3.00
CA GLY A 135 -6.66 2.72 3.17
C GLY A 135 -5.74 2.27 2.03
N GLY A 136 -5.29 3.18 1.16
CA GLY A 136 -4.40 2.88 0.07
C GLY A 136 -3.00 2.50 0.57
N ILE A 137 -2.41 1.45 0.01
CA ILE A 137 -1.06 1.01 0.34
C ILE A 137 -0.21 1.10 -0.93
N ALA A 138 0.73 2.06 -0.96
CA ALA A 138 1.68 2.28 -2.05
C ALA A 138 3.09 1.92 -1.54
N LEU A 139 3.61 0.76 -1.93
CA LEU A 139 4.93 0.26 -1.50
C LEU A 139 5.86 0.13 -2.69
N GLY A 140 6.88 0.98 -2.78
CA GLY A 140 7.87 1.01 -3.85
C GLY A 140 8.07 2.42 -4.39
N ALA A 141 9.26 2.73 -4.92
CA ALA A 141 9.54 4.06 -5.46
C ALA A 141 8.59 4.37 -6.63
N GLN A 142 8.00 5.57 -6.64
CA GLN A 142 6.98 6.00 -7.63
C GLN A 142 5.70 5.14 -7.66
N SER A 143 5.46 4.28 -6.67
CA SER A 143 4.18 3.57 -6.55
C SER A 143 3.04 4.57 -6.31
N THR A 144 1.86 4.36 -6.89
CA THR A 144 0.73 5.28 -6.77
C THR A 144 -0.57 4.50 -6.63
N THR A 145 -1.35 4.80 -5.59
CA THR A 145 -2.74 4.35 -5.44
C THR A 145 -3.72 5.47 -5.82
N SER A 146 -4.89 5.15 -6.39
CA SER A 146 -5.88 6.16 -6.79
C SER A 146 -6.79 6.60 -5.64
N THR A 147 -7.44 7.76 -5.78
CA THR A 147 -8.49 8.25 -4.87
C THR A 147 -9.87 7.63 -5.12
N LEU A 148 -10.05 6.88 -6.21
CA LEU A 148 -11.37 6.48 -6.73
C LEU A 148 -11.97 5.27 -6.00
N THR A 149 -11.14 4.45 -5.38
CA THR A 149 -11.54 3.26 -4.64
C THR A 149 -10.77 3.22 -3.33
N GLY A 150 -11.44 2.97 -2.20
CA GLY A 150 -10.74 2.76 -0.94
C GLY A 150 -10.05 1.39 -0.90
N GLY A 151 -8.95 1.26 -0.15
CA GLY A 151 -8.32 -0.02 0.19
C GLY A 151 -7.47 -0.66 -0.92
N ASN A 152 -7.01 0.09 -1.91
CA ASN A 152 -6.16 -0.47 -2.96
C ASN A 152 -4.73 -0.71 -2.46
N ILE A 153 -4.09 -1.78 -2.96
CA ILE A 153 -2.71 -2.12 -2.62
C ILE A 153 -1.88 -2.19 -3.90
N ALA A 154 -0.95 -1.24 -4.06
CA ALA A 154 0.06 -1.17 -5.11
C ALA A 154 1.44 -1.49 -4.53
N ILE A 155 2.05 -2.60 -4.95
CA ILE A 155 3.39 -3.00 -4.48
C ILE A 155 4.32 -3.20 -5.67
N GLY A 156 5.44 -2.49 -5.67
CA GLY A 156 6.47 -2.48 -6.70
C GLY A 156 6.83 -1.07 -7.15
N THR A 157 8.05 -0.90 -7.69
CA THR A 157 8.50 0.35 -8.30
C THR A 157 7.60 0.72 -9.47
N SER A 158 7.13 1.98 -9.51
CA SER A 158 6.22 2.49 -10.53
C SER A 158 4.89 1.72 -10.66
N SER A 159 4.47 1.01 -9.60
CA SER A 159 3.15 0.38 -9.54
C SER A 159 2.08 1.47 -9.58
N LEU A 160 1.07 1.30 -10.44
CA LEU A 160 0.09 2.35 -10.68
C LEU A 160 -1.33 1.80 -10.61
N ILE A 161 -2.11 2.41 -9.74
CA ILE A 161 -3.55 2.27 -9.70
C ILE A 161 -4.08 3.62 -10.18
N ALA A 162 -4.44 3.69 -11.46
CA ALA A 162 -5.01 4.87 -12.08
C ALA A 162 -6.24 4.46 -12.92
N SER A 163 -7.17 5.40 -13.11
CA SER A 163 -8.23 5.28 -14.12
C SER A 163 -7.69 5.27 -15.56
N SER A 164 -6.42 5.64 -15.76
CA SER A 164 -5.72 5.63 -17.04
C SER A 164 -4.22 5.52 -16.79
N ALA A 165 -3.66 4.31 -16.95
CA ALA A 165 -2.22 4.10 -16.79
C ALA A 165 -1.48 4.59 -18.05
N THR A 166 -0.83 5.75 -17.97
CA THR A 166 0.14 6.22 -18.97
C THR A 166 1.48 6.51 -18.30
N ALA A 167 2.30 5.47 -18.13
CA ALA A 167 3.71 5.58 -17.80
C ALA A 167 4.47 4.57 -18.67
N GLY A 168 5.55 5.00 -19.34
CA GLY A 168 6.25 4.30 -20.43
C GLY A 168 7.05 3.03 -20.06
N GLY A 169 6.53 2.20 -19.17
CA GLY A 169 6.93 0.80 -18.93
C GLY A 169 5.69 -0.10 -18.94
N THR A 170 5.82 -1.38 -18.59
CA THR A 170 4.65 -2.24 -18.26
C THR A 170 4.44 -2.23 -16.74
N PRO A 171 3.79 -1.20 -16.17
CA PRO A 171 3.63 -1.09 -14.73
C PRO A 171 2.75 -2.23 -14.19
N THR A 172 2.93 -2.52 -12.90
CA THR A 172 1.92 -3.33 -12.20
C THR A 172 0.63 -2.51 -12.11
N THR A 173 -0.49 -3.14 -12.43
CA THR A 173 -1.80 -2.48 -12.56
C THR A 173 -2.79 -3.15 -11.62
N ALA A 174 -3.27 -2.44 -10.60
CA ALA A 174 -4.35 -2.90 -9.72
C ALA A 174 -5.57 -1.97 -9.81
N SER A 175 -6.16 -1.84 -11.00
CA SER A 175 -7.24 -0.87 -11.29
C SER A 175 -8.63 -1.29 -10.79
N GLY A 176 -8.82 -2.55 -10.38
CA GLY A 176 -10.07 -2.99 -9.78
C GLY A 176 -10.29 -2.46 -8.36
N GLY A 177 -11.55 -2.23 -7.97
CA GLY A 177 -11.87 -1.92 -6.57
C GLY A 177 -11.47 -3.07 -5.64
N HIS A 178 -10.67 -2.79 -4.60
CA HIS A 178 -10.06 -3.81 -3.72
C HIS A 178 -9.11 -4.79 -4.44
N ALA A 179 -8.54 -4.41 -5.59
CA ALA A 179 -7.57 -5.23 -6.29
C ALA A 179 -6.18 -5.19 -5.64
N ILE A 180 -5.43 -6.28 -5.79
CA ILE A 180 -4.02 -6.39 -5.39
C ILE A 180 -3.22 -6.90 -6.59
N ALA A 181 -2.20 -6.16 -6.99
CA ALA A 181 -1.25 -6.57 -8.02
C ALA A 181 0.18 -6.53 -7.47
N LEU A 182 0.89 -7.65 -7.53
CA LEU A 182 2.29 -7.79 -7.11
C LEU A 182 3.15 -8.41 -8.22
N GLY A 183 4.23 -7.73 -8.57
CA GLY A 183 5.23 -8.20 -9.54
C GLY A 183 5.13 -7.48 -10.88
N THR A 184 6.26 -7.30 -11.57
CA THR A 184 6.37 -6.52 -12.82
C THR A 184 5.28 -6.90 -13.83
N ALA A 185 4.58 -5.92 -14.40
CA ALA A 185 3.50 -6.14 -15.36
C ALA A 185 2.34 -7.04 -14.88
N SER A 186 2.19 -7.29 -13.58
CA SER A 186 0.99 -7.94 -13.04
C SER A 186 -0.24 -7.04 -13.21
N GLN A 187 -1.40 -7.66 -13.47
CA GLN A 187 -2.63 -6.97 -13.83
C GLN A 187 -3.82 -7.52 -13.04
N ALA A 188 -4.26 -6.80 -12.01
CA ALA A 188 -5.51 -7.03 -11.31
C ALA A 188 -6.54 -5.94 -11.68
N THR A 189 -7.23 -6.13 -12.80
CA THR A 189 -8.01 -5.05 -13.45
C THR A 189 -9.50 -5.04 -13.10
N ALA A 190 -10.01 -6.08 -12.44
CA ALA A 190 -11.40 -6.21 -12.04
C ALA A 190 -11.59 -6.14 -10.51
N ALA A 191 -12.82 -5.88 -10.06
CA ALA A 191 -13.14 -5.77 -8.65
C ALA A 191 -12.77 -7.04 -7.87
N SER A 192 -12.08 -6.87 -6.75
CA SER A 192 -11.55 -7.94 -5.88
C SER A 192 -10.62 -8.92 -6.60
N ALA A 193 -9.98 -8.51 -7.69
CA ALA A 193 -9.00 -9.33 -8.40
C ALA A 193 -7.66 -9.37 -7.67
N LEU A 194 -6.99 -10.53 -7.71
CA LEU A 194 -5.66 -10.73 -7.12
C LEU A 194 -4.70 -11.23 -8.21
N ALA A 195 -3.67 -10.46 -8.53
CA ALA A 195 -2.62 -10.83 -9.47
C ALA A 195 -1.26 -10.85 -8.74
N PHE A 196 -0.61 -12.01 -8.69
CA PHE A 196 0.69 -12.19 -8.05
C PHE A 196 1.64 -12.92 -9.00
N GLY A 197 2.79 -12.29 -9.28
CA GLY A 197 3.81 -12.81 -10.18
C GLY A 197 3.96 -11.93 -11.42
N ALA A 198 5.17 -11.90 -11.99
CA ALA A 198 5.44 -11.11 -13.18
C ALA A 198 4.52 -11.53 -14.33
N PHE A 199 3.86 -10.56 -14.97
CA PHE A 199 2.91 -10.80 -16.07
C PHE A 199 1.63 -11.60 -15.72
N SER A 200 1.35 -11.86 -14.44
CA SER A 200 0.07 -12.46 -14.03
C SER A 200 -1.11 -11.53 -14.35
N SER A 201 -2.25 -12.08 -14.78
CA SER A 201 -3.47 -11.30 -15.05
C SER A 201 -4.70 -11.92 -14.40
N ALA A 202 -5.31 -11.16 -13.50
CA ALA A 202 -6.64 -11.39 -12.95
C ALA A 202 -7.58 -10.30 -13.48
N SER A 203 -8.30 -10.60 -14.56
CA SER A 203 -9.05 -9.60 -15.35
C SER A 203 -10.57 -9.65 -15.19
N ALA A 204 -11.08 -10.57 -14.36
CA ALA A 204 -12.50 -10.74 -14.08
C ALA A 204 -12.82 -10.64 -12.57
N SER A 205 -14.11 -10.48 -12.23
CA SER A 205 -14.49 -10.14 -10.85
C SER A 205 -14.19 -11.29 -9.89
N GLY A 206 -13.46 -10.99 -8.81
CA GLY A 206 -13.02 -11.99 -7.84
C GLY A 206 -12.04 -13.03 -8.39
N ALA A 207 -11.41 -12.76 -9.54
CA ALA A 207 -10.43 -13.65 -10.14
C ALA A 207 -9.11 -13.65 -9.35
N ILE A 208 -8.44 -14.79 -9.32
CA ILE A 208 -7.16 -14.97 -8.62
C ILE A 208 -6.15 -15.56 -9.61
N ALA A 209 -5.08 -14.84 -9.91
CA ALA A 209 -3.98 -15.29 -10.74
C ALA A 209 -2.68 -15.24 -9.94
N ILE A 210 -2.08 -16.40 -9.64
CA ILE A 210 -0.84 -16.52 -8.89
C ILE A 210 0.15 -17.37 -9.69
N GLY A 211 1.18 -16.74 -10.26
CA GLY A 211 2.20 -17.38 -11.06
C GLY A 211 2.74 -16.41 -12.10
N GLY A 212 4.06 -16.36 -12.25
CA GLY A 212 4.71 -15.54 -13.27
C GLY A 212 4.81 -16.23 -14.63
N ASP A 213 5.49 -15.58 -15.57
CA ASP A 213 5.88 -16.16 -16.87
C ASP A 213 6.68 -17.47 -16.70
N GLY A 214 6.25 -18.52 -17.41
CA GLY A 214 6.90 -19.82 -17.45
C GLY A 214 8.07 -19.92 -18.43
N ASN A 215 8.51 -18.81 -19.01
CA ASN A 215 9.59 -18.66 -19.99
C ASN A 215 9.29 -19.32 -21.35
N ASP A 216 8.08 -19.18 -21.88
CA ASP A 216 7.69 -19.66 -23.21
C ASP A 216 7.66 -18.56 -24.30
N ALA A 217 8.21 -17.38 -23.96
CA ALA A 217 8.43 -16.22 -24.83
C ALA A 217 7.18 -15.43 -25.24
N ASP A 218 6.01 -15.69 -24.64
CA ASP A 218 4.81 -14.85 -24.84
C ASP A 218 4.68 -13.72 -23.79
N SER A 219 5.49 -13.76 -22.73
CA SER A 219 5.47 -12.84 -21.60
C SER A 219 4.11 -12.80 -20.88
N LEU A 220 3.44 -13.95 -20.76
CA LEU A 220 2.21 -14.12 -19.99
C LEU A 220 2.49 -14.96 -18.75
N GLY A 221 1.96 -14.55 -17.60
CA GLY A 221 1.98 -15.36 -16.38
C GLY A 221 0.70 -16.17 -16.21
N ALA A 222 0.33 -16.46 -14.96
CA ALA A 222 -0.97 -17.02 -14.64
C ALA A 222 -2.10 -16.10 -15.13
N GLN A 223 -3.13 -16.67 -15.78
CA GLN A 223 -4.27 -15.97 -16.35
C GLN A 223 -5.59 -16.46 -15.75
N ALA A 224 -6.24 -15.61 -14.97
CA ALA A 224 -7.60 -15.83 -14.47
C ALA A 224 -8.55 -14.80 -15.11
N THR A 225 -9.20 -15.20 -16.21
CA THR A 225 -10.02 -14.31 -17.04
C THR A 225 -11.52 -14.54 -16.90
N GLY A 226 -11.94 -15.56 -16.16
CA GLY A 226 -13.34 -15.83 -15.85
C GLY A 226 -13.76 -15.26 -14.49
N ASP A 227 -15.05 -14.93 -14.33
CA ASP A 227 -15.57 -14.49 -13.03
C ASP A 227 -15.35 -15.55 -11.96
N ARG A 228 -14.75 -15.16 -10.83
CA ARG A 228 -14.35 -16.06 -9.73
C ARG A 228 -13.43 -17.21 -10.18
N ALA A 229 -12.74 -17.07 -11.31
CA ALA A 229 -11.77 -18.05 -11.76
C ALA A 229 -10.49 -17.97 -10.92
N ALA A 230 -9.80 -19.10 -10.78
CA ALA A 230 -8.56 -19.16 -10.05
C ALA A 230 -7.49 -19.93 -10.84
N ALA A 231 -6.38 -19.25 -11.14
CA ALA A 231 -5.22 -19.80 -11.83
C ALA A 231 -4.00 -19.74 -10.88
N PHE A 232 -3.43 -20.90 -10.57
CA PHE A 232 -2.27 -21.04 -9.70
C PHE A 232 -1.16 -21.83 -10.40
N GLY A 233 -0.02 -21.20 -10.66
CA GLY A 233 1.13 -21.77 -11.35
C GLY A 233 1.57 -20.92 -12.54
N ALA A 234 2.84 -21.04 -12.94
CA ALA A 234 3.35 -20.36 -14.14
C ALA A 234 2.54 -20.77 -15.38
N ASP A 235 2.07 -19.80 -16.16
CA ASP A 235 1.21 -19.99 -17.34
C ASP A 235 -0.08 -20.80 -17.05
N ALA A 236 -0.57 -20.85 -15.81
CA ALA A 236 -1.86 -21.47 -15.51
C ALA A 236 -2.99 -20.61 -16.08
N VAL A 237 -3.99 -21.21 -16.74
CA VAL A 237 -5.06 -20.50 -17.43
C VAL A 237 -6.43 -21.00 -16.95
N ALA A 238 -7.20 -20.13 -16.30
CA ALA A 238 -8.59 -20.36 -15.91
C ALA A 238 -9.49 -19.35 -16.64
N SER A 239 -10.10 -19.77 -17.75
CA SER A 239 -10.69 -18.84 -18.73
C SER A 239 -12.14 -18.46 -18.47
N ASN A 240 -12.88 -19.28 -17.71
CA ASN A 240 -14.34 -19.18 -17.59
C ASN A 240 -14.81 -19.12 -16.14
N THR A 241 -16.09 -18.81 -15.95
CA THR A 241 -16.69 -18.62 -14.62
C THR A 241 -16.46 -19.83 -13.72
N ASN A 242 -16.00 -19.59 -12.49
CA ASN A 242 -15.69 -20.62 -11.49
C ASN A 242 -14.66 -21.67 -11.96
N ALA A 243 -13.86 -21.39 -12.99
CA ALA A 243 -12.81 -22.31 -13.44
C ALA A 243 -11.63 -22.32 -12.45
N LEU A 244 -11.03 -23.50 -12.25
CA LEU A 244 -9.86 -23.69 -11.41
C LEU A 244 -8.73 -24.34 -12.20
N ALA A 245 -7.62 -23.63 -12.39
CA ALA A 245 -6.39 -24.15 -12.97
C ALA A 245 -5.29 -24.17 -11.91
N LEU A 246 -4.79 -25.35 -11.53
CA LEU A 246 -3.80 -25.53 -10.46
C LEU A 246 -2.62 -26.36 -10.97
N GLY A 247 -1.50 -25.70 -11.24
CA GLY A 247 -0.24 -26.27 -11.73
C GLY A 247 0.31 -25.45 -12.90
N ALA A 248 1.62 -25.56 -13.16
CA ALA A 248 2.20 -24.84 -14.28
C ALA A 248 1.64 -25.34 -15.63
N ARG A 249 1.31 -24.41 -16.52
CA ARG A 249 0.70 -24.66 -17.85
C ARG A 249 -0.60 -25.46 -17.80
N THR A 250 -1.37 -25.31 -16.72
CA THR A 250 -2.71 -25.91 -16.63
C THR A 250 -3.73 -25.09 -17.38
N GLN A 251 -4.74 -25.73 -17.95
CA GLN A 251 -5.81 -25.04 -18.67
C GLN A 251 -7.19 -25.54 -18.24
N ALA A 252 -7.91 -24.72 -17.48
CA ALA A 252 -9.31 -24.89 -17.18
C ALA A 252 -10.12 -23.92 -18.06
N ALA A 253 -10.53 -24.40 -19.24
CA ALA A 253 -11.21 -23.58 -20.24
C ALA A 253 -12.73 -23.69 -20.19
N GLY A 254 -13.33 -24.68 -19.50
CA GLY A 254 -14.79 -24.77 -19.34
C GLY A 254 -15.33 -23.97 -18.16
N SER A 255 -16.62 -23.62 -18.19
CA SER A 255 -17.32 -23.06 -17.03
C SER A 255 -17.44 -24.11 -15.93
N GLY A 256 -17.04 -23.76 -14.70
CA GLY A 256 -16.94 -24.70 -13.58
C GLY A 256 -15.90 -25.81 -13.76
N ALA A 257 -15.01 -25.71 -14.75
CA ALA A 257 -14.00 -26.73 -15.01
C ALA A 257 -12.86 -26.67 -13.98
N SER A 258 -12.28 -27.83 -13.66
CA SER A 258 -11.15 -27.94 -12.73
C SER A 258 -10.01 -28.74 -13.37
N ALA A 259 -8.87 -28.09 -13.60
CA ALA A 259 -7.64 -28.72 -14.10
C ALA A 259 -6.55 -28.65 -13.01
N VAL A 260 -6.04 -29.80 -12.57
CA VAL A 260 -5.05 -29.91 -11.50
C VAL A 260 -3.86 -30.79 -11.95
N GLY A 261 -2.67 -30.22 -11.98
CA GLY A 261 -1.40 -30.87 -12.31
C GLY A 261 -0.79 -30.38 -13.62
N TYR A 262 0.55 -30.40 -13.73
CA TYR A 262 1.29 -29.86 -14.91
C TYR A 262 0.69 -30.31 -16.25
N LEU A 263 0.41 -29.35 -17.15
CA LEU A 263 -0.22 -29.58 -18.46
C LEU A 263 -1.60 -30.26 -18.43
N SER A 264 -2.31 -30.28 -17.30
CA SER A 264 -3.68 -30.78 -17.27
C SER A 264 -4.64 -29.82 -18.00
N ILE A 265 -5.63 -30.39 -18.67
CA ILE A 265 -6.59 -29.66 -19.51
C ILE A 265 -8.01 -30.11 -19.14
N ALA A 266 -8.84 -29.18 -18.67
CA ALA A 266 -10.27 -29.35 -18.50
C ALA A 266 -10.99 -28.36 -19.43
N SER A 267 -11.32 -28.80 -20.64
CA SER A 267 -11.78 -27.90 -21.72
C SER A 267 -13.29 -27.75 -21.83
N ALA A 268 -14.06 -28.65 -21.23
CA ALA A 268 -15.52 -28.65 -21.28
C ALA A 268 -16.15 -28.17 -19.97
N ASN A 269 -17.42 -27.76 -20.02
CA ASN A 269 -18.14 -27.30 -18.83
C ASN A 269 -18.26 -28.41 -17.79
N ASN A 270 -18.04 -28.07 -16.52
CA ASN A 270 -18.00 -28.99 -15.38
C ASN A 270 -17.00 -30.15 -15.53
N ALA A 271 -16.04 -30.06 -16.45
CA ALA A 271 -15.04 -31.10 -16.63
C ALA A 271 -13.97 -31.02 -15.53
N THR A 272 -13.51 -32.17 -15.06
CA THR A 272 -12.46 -32.27 -14.04
C THR A 272 -11.29 -33.10 -14.57
N ALA A 273 -10.10 -32.52 -14.67
CA ALA A 273 -8.87 -33.19 -15.06
C ALA A 273 -7.85 -33.10 -13.92
N VAL A 274 -7.47 -34.23 -13.32
CA VAL A 274 -6.51 -34.31 -12.22
C VAL A 274 -5.38 -35.28 -12.59
N GLY A 275 -4.18 -34.74 -12.75
CA GLY A 275 -2.96 -35.48 -13.08
C GLY A 275 -2.12 -34.77 -14.12
N ASN A 276 -0.81 -35.04 -14.14
CA ASN A 276 0.07 -34.52 -15.17
C ASN A 276 -0.45 -34.92 -16.56
N SER A 277 -0.66 -33.95 -17.44
CA SER A 277 -1.19 -34.15 -18.79
C SER A 277 -2.56 -34.85 -18.85
N ALA A 278 -3.37 -34.81 -17.77
CA ALA A 278 -4.74 -35.33 -17.81
C ALA A 278 -5.62 -34.43 -18.70
N THR A 279 -6.58 -35.00 -19.43
CA THR A 279 -7.47 -34.27 -20.33
C THR A 279 -8.92 -34.67 -20.10
N ALA A 280 -9.77 -33.72 -19.71
CA ALA A 280 -11.22 -33.87 -19.63
C ALA A 280 -11.87 -32.89 -20.61
N SER A 281 -12.41 -33.42 -21.72
CA SER A 281 -12.95 -32.61 -22.83
C SER A 281 -14.41 -32.89 -23.17
N GLY A 282 -15.04 -33.84 -22.50
CA GLY A 282 -16.49 -34.08 -22.59
C GLY A 282 -17.25 -33.25 -21.56
N LEU A 283 -18.50 -32.91 -21.86
CA LEU A 283 -19.37 -32.19 -20.92
C LEU A 283 -19.49 -32.98 -19.61
N SER A 284 -19.17 -32.37 -18.47
CA SER A 284 -19.18 -33.03 -17.15
C SER A 284 -18.30 -34.30 -17.07
N SER A 285 -17.24 -34.40 -17.88
CA SER A 285 -16.33 -35.54 -17.88
C SER A 285 -15.26 -35.44 -16.79
N ASN A 286 -14.72 -36.58 -16.36
CA ASN A 286 -13.74 -36.66 -15.27
C ASN A 286 -12.53 -37.52 -15.66
N ALA A 287 -11.33 -36.93 -15.69
CA ALA A 287 -10.07 -37.60 -15.98
C ALA A 287 -9.17 -37.59 -14.74
N PHE A 288 -8.98 -38.75 -14.11
CA PHE A 288 -8.14 -38.91 -12.91
C PHE A 288 -6.94 -39.80 -13.20
N GLY A 289 -5.76 -39.21 -13.33
CA GLY A 289 -4.49 -39.92 -13.54
C GLY A 289 -3.59 -39.27 -14.59
N VAL A 290 -2.30 -39.56 -14.52
CA VAL A 290 -1.30 -39.04 -15.48
C VAL A 290 -1.64 -39.48 -16.90
N GLY A 291 -1.86 -38.53 -17.80
CA GLY A 291 -2.24 -38.77 -19.19
C GLY A 291 -3.62 -39.40 -19.39
N SER A 292 -4.47 -39.43 -18.35
CA SER A 292 -5.86 -39.92 -18.48
C SER A 292 -6.68 -39.00 -19.39
N LYS A 293 -7.66 -39.56 -20.12
CA LYS A 293 -8.44 -38.87 -21.14
C LYS A 293 -9.93 -39.24 -21.02
N ALA A 294 -10.75 -38.28 -20.60
CA ALA A 294 -12.21 -38.39 -20.55
C ALA A 294 -12.82 -37.48 -21.62
N LEU A 295 -13.00 -38.03 -22.82
CA LEU A 295 -13.38 -37.32 -24.04
C LEU A 295 -14.89 -37.30 -24.27
N GLY A 296 -15.61 -38.31 -23.79
CA GLY A 296 -17.06 -38.41 -23.91
C GLY A 296 -17.82 -37.60 -22.86
N ASP A 297 -19.03 -37.17 -23.20
CA ASP A 297 -19.92 -36.50 -22.26
C ASP A 297 -20.27 -37.43 -21.08
N VAL A 298 -20.20 -36.90 -19.85
CA VAL A 298 -20.46 -37.63 -18.60
C VAL A 298 -19.50 -38.82 -18.39
N SER A 299 -18.42 -38.89 -19.16
CA SER A 299 -17.46 -40.01 -19.09
C SER A 299 -16.51 -39.85 -17.90
N THR A 300 -15.97 -40.98 -17.41
CA THR A 300 -14.97 -40.99 -16.34
C THR A 300 -13.82 -41.93 -16.71
N ALA A 301 -12.61 -41.39 -16.76
CA ALA A 301 -11.37 -42.14 -16.98
C ALA A 301 -10.52 -42.12 -15.71
N VAL A 302 -10.27 -43.29 -15.11
CA VAL A 302 -9.45 -43.41 -13.88
C VAL A 302 -8.25 -44.31 -14.14
N GLY A 303 -7.05 -43.78 -13.88
CA GLY A 303 -5.78 -44.49 -14.03
C GLY A 303 -4.83 -43.81 -15.01
N ARG A 304 -3.55 -44.18 -14.96
CA ARG A 304 -2.52 -43.68 -15.88
C ARG A 304 -2.91 -44.05 -17.31
N GLN A 305 -2.99 -43.06 -18.21
CA GLN A 305 -3.36 -43.24 -19.62
C GLN A 305 -4.75 -43.87 -19.86
N ALA A 306 -5.62 -43.89 -18.85
CA ALA A 306 -6.99 -44.38 -19.02
C ALA A 306 -7.73 -43.55 -20.08
N HIS A 307 -8.61 -44.18 -20.85
CA HIS A 307 -9.41 -43.53 -21.88
C HIS A 307 -10.89 -43.83 -21.65
N ALA A 308 -11.72 -42.80 -21.67
CA ALA A 308 -13.17 -42.89 -21.75
C ALA A 308 -13.63 -41.97 -22.88
N GLY A 309 -14.43 -42.50 -23.82
CA GLY A 309 -14.89 -41.82 -25.03
C GLY A 309 -16.39 -41.71 -25.07
#